data_AF-A0A0P9EIN2-F1
#
_entry.id   AF-A0A0P9EIN2-F1
#
_cell.length_a   1.000
_cell.length_b   1.000
_cell.length_c   1.000
_cell.angle_alpha   90.00
_cell.angle_beta   90.00
_cell.angle_gamma   90.00
#
_symmetry.space_group_name_H-M   'P 1'
#
loop_
_entity.id
_entity.type
_entity.pdbx_description
1 polymer ?
#
loop_
_entity_poly.entity_id
_entity_poly.type
_entity_poly.pdbx_seq_one_letter_code
_entity_poly.pdbx_strand_id
1 'polypeptide(L)'
;MPRPRSLSPRAARTSPLAPPSVQLTYFVGRGEQGVLSFEPYKSFLLPLWRFKDPAVARPSCDRLEREFNAFVDEGDFVGADMARKFLQGMTRAQRYANHAGGLKYSRTTGAPLPRASSPSSGNPGAADKLASAAIFRAACERAKACTRYAQLRAEWEERKRGWERDNPREVERLRRERDESRARKGTRGGKAVTATASAKRGRAAKVEEDEGEADEGHEEEQVKAGADDEAPTPPARASKRRRVTRASAAADTARDVKQE
;
A
#
# COMPACT_ATOMS: atom_id res chain seq x y z
N MET A 1 1.77 32.63 -44.82
CA MET A 1 1.51 31.40 -44.04
C MET A 1 2.53 31.31 -42.91
N PRO A 2 2.13 31.43 -41.64
CA PRO A 2 3.08 31.18 -40.55
C PRO A 2 3.38 29.68 -40.48
N ARG A 3 4.67 29.33 -40.40
CA ARG A 3 5.11 27.92 -40.28
C ARG A 3 4.66 27.34 -38.94
N PRO A 4 4.21 26.08 -38.87
CA PRO A 4 3.91 25.44 -37.60
C PRO A 4 5.19 25.36 -36.77
N ARG A 5 5.12 25.83 -35.51
CA ARG A 5 6.22 25.72 -34.55
C ARG A 5 6.45 24.22 -34.31
N SER A 6 7.62 23.70 -34.67
CA SER A 6 7.99 22.35 -34.26
C SER A 6 8.05 22.33 -32.74
N LEU A 7 7.19 21.54 -32.11
CA LEU A 7 7.29 21.25 -30.69
C LEU A 7 8.61 20.49 -30.50
N SER A 8 9.64 21.16 -30.00
CA SER A 8 10.84 20.46 -29.53
C SER A 8 10.40 19.33 -28.60
N PRO A 9 11.01 18.13 -28.68
CA PRO A 9 10.72 17.07 -27.74
C PRO A 9 10.96 17.67 -26.35
N ARG A 10 9.88 17.78 -25.58
CA ARG A 10 9.84 18.33 -24.22
C ARG A 10 10.94 17.62 -23.45
N ALA A 11 12.11 18.25 -23.35
CA ALA A 11 13.30 17.66 -22.75
C ALA A 11 12.88 16.99 -21.46
N ALA A 12 13.16 15.69 -21.32
CA ALA A 12 12.72 14.87 -20.19
C ALA A 12 12.91 15.67 -18.90
N ARG A 13 11.82 16.26 -18.40
CA ARG A 13 11.92 17.24 -17.33
C ARG A 13 12.26 16.44 -16.09
N THR A 14 13.47 16.66 -15.60
CA THR A 14 13.85 16.28 -14.25
C THR A 14 12.76 16.78 -13.32
N SER A 15 12.16 15.88 -12.53
CA SER A 15 11.22 16.27 -11.48
C SER A 15 11.82 17.43 -10.67
N PRO A 16 11.06 18.49 -10.37
CA PRO A 16 11.56 19.63 -9.64
C PRO A 16 11.95 19.29 -8.20
N LEU A 17 11.46 18.16 -7.66
CA LEU A 17 11.67 17.78 -6.27
C LEU A 17 12.89 16.86 -6.08
N ALA A 18 13.10 15.89 -6.95
CA ALA A 18 14.20 14.95 -6.79
C ALA A 18 14.85 14.58 -8.13
N PRO A 19 16.20 14.51 -8.20
CA PRO A 19 16.88 14.05 -9.40
C PRO A 19 16.57 12.56 -9.66
N PRO A 20 16.72 12.09 -10.91
CA PRO A 20 16.39 10.71 -11.28
C PRO A 20 17.10 9.64 -10.45
N SER A 21 18.35 9.88 -10.04
CA SER A 21 19.12 8.96 -9.19
C SER A 21 18.46 8.75 -7.83
N VAL A 22 17.98 9.82 -7.19
CA VAL A 22 17.27 9.74 -5.92
C VAL A 22 15.95 9.01 -6.11
N GLN A 23 15.14 9.35 -7.12
CA GLN A 23 13.89 8.64 -7.41
C GLN A 23 14.07 7.14 -7.59
N LEU A 24 15.21 6.71 -8.15
CA LEU A 24 15.54 5.30 -8.33
C LEU A 24 15.97 4.61 -7.03
N THR A 25 16.10 5.31 -5.91
CA THR A 25 16.24 4.71 -4.57
C THR A 25 14.90 4.43 -3.90
N TYR A 26 13.79 4.99 -4.43
CA TYR A 26 12.44 4.75 -3.92
C TYR A 26 12.10 3.25 -3.93
N PHE A 27 11.39 2.80 -2.88
CA PHE A 27 11.06 1.40 -2.67
C PHE A 27 9.67 1.26 -2.05
N VAL A 28 8.91 0.29 -2.56
CA VAL A 28 7.57 -0.05 -2.08
C VAL A 28 7.63 -1.43 -1.42
N GLY A 29 7.53 -1.49 -0.09
CA GLY A 29 7.51 -2.76 0.64
C GLY A 29 6.16 -3.49 0.58
N ARG A 30 6.09 -4.70 1.15
CA ARG A 30 4.83 -5.45 1.33
C ARG A 30 3.79 -4.56 1.99
N GLY A 31 2.60 -4.45 1.40
CA GLY A 31 1.53 -3.57 1.89
C GLY A 31 1.84 -2.06 1.77
N GLU A 32 2.68 -1.66 0.81
CA GLU A 32 3.10 -0.26 0.62
C GLU A 32 3.86 0.31 1.84
N GLN A 33 4.57 -0.55 2.58
CA GLN A 33 5.44 -0.11 3.66
C GLN A 33 6.60 0.74 3.13
N GLY A 34 6.92 1.83 3.84
CA GLY A 34 8.05 2.72 3.52
C GLY A 34 7.72 3.85 2.56
N VAL A 35 6.62 3.76 1.80
CA VAL A 35 6.19 4.77 0.83
C VAL A 35 6.19 6.16 1.44
N LEU A 36 5.39 6.39 2.48
CA LEU A 36 5.21 7.70 3.11
C LEU A 36 6.46 8.28 3.80
N SER A 37 7.61 7.62 3.75
CA SER A 37 8.86 8.08 4.37
C SER A 37 9.86 8.68 3.37
N PHE A 38 9.57 8.65 2.07
CA PHE A 38 10.54 9.03 1.04
C PHE A 38 10.66 10.55 0.89
N GLU A 39 11.86 11.09 1.10
CA GLU A 39 12.16 12.52 0.96
C GLU A 39 12.64 12.86 -0.47
N PRO A 40 12.42 14.10 -0.96
CA PRO A 40 11.77 15.24 -0.29
C PRO A 40 10.24 15.28 -0.43
N TYR A 41 9.65 14.29 -1.11
CA TYR A 41 8.21 14.23 -1.37
C TYR A 41 7.37 14.18 -0.10
N LYS A 42 7.83 13.44 0.93
CA LYS A 42 7.16 13.42 2.24
C LYS A 42 7.07 14.83 2.82
N SER A 43 8.19 15.55 2.91
CA SER A 43 8.21 16.92 3.47
C SER A 43 7.34 17.89 2.67
N PHE A 44 7.26 17.69 1.35
CA PHE A 44 6.43 18.51 0.47
C PHE A 44 4.91 18.22 0.61
N LEU A 45 4.51 16.95 0.64
CA LEU A 45 3.10 16.53 0.62
C LEU A 45 2.46 16.48 2.01
N LEU A 46 3.23 16.17 3.06
CA LEU A 46 2.71 16.02 4.42
C LEU A 46 1.98 17.27 4.97
N PRO A 47 2.45 18.51 4.75
CA PRO A 47 1.74 19.71 5.20
C PRO A 47 0.37 19.90 4.56
N LEU A 48 0.16 19.36 3.36
CA LEU A 48 -1.11 19.42 2.63
C LEU A 48 -2.14 18.47 3.23
N TRP A 49 -1.70 17.42 3.92
CA TRP A 49 -2.56 16.31 4.35
C TRP A 49 -3.34 16.60 5.64
N ARG A 50 -4.49 17.26 5.49
CA ARG A 50 -5.39 17.62 6.60
C ARG A 50 -6.78 17.00 6.41
N PHE A 51 -7.33 16.41 7.45
CA PHE A 51 -8.66 15.77 7.46
C PHE A 51 -9.34 15.98 8.82
N LYS A 52 -9.23 17.19 9.37
CA LYS A 52 -9.81 17.50 10.68
C LYS A 52 -11.34 17.39 10.62
N ASP A 53 -11.91 18.05 9.63
CA ASP A 53 -13.34 18.21 9.37
C ASP A 53 -13.53 18.39 7.85
N PRO A 54 -14.76 18.29 7.32
CA PRO A 54 -15.01 18.38 5.88
C PRO A 54 -14.56 19.71 5.26
N ALA A 55 -14.67 20.82 5.98
CA ALA A 55 -14.29 22.15 5.49
C ALA A 55 -12.78 22.26 5.27
N VAL A 56 -11.98 21.61 6.12
CA VAL A 56 -10.51 21.49 5.94
C VAL A 56 -10.14 20.37 4.98
N ALA A 57 -10.88 19.26 4.96
CA ALA A 57 -10.58 18.08 4.16
C ALA A 57 -10.73 18.33 2.65
N ARG A 58 -11.74 19.10 2.22
CA ARG A 58 -11.94 19.45 0.80
C ARG A 58 -10.71 20.15 0.20
N PRO A 59 -10.28 21.33 0.66
CA PRO A 59 -9.13 22.02 0.07
C PRO A 59 -7.81 21.23 0.23
N SER A 60 -7.68 20.45 1.30
CA SER A 60 -6.55 19.53 1.49
C SER A 60 -6.50 18.44 0.42
N CYS A 61 -7.63 17.77 0.17
CA CYS A 61 -7.79 16.76 -0.85
C CYS A 61 -7.56 17.33 -2.26
N ASP A 62 -8.17 18.47 -2.56
CA ASP A 62 -8.03 19.14 -3.87
C ASP A 62 -6.56 19.51 -4.15
N ARG A 63 -5.83 19.99 -3.13
CA ARG A 63 -4.40 20.29 -3.27
C ARG A 63 -3.59 19.03 -3.53
N LEU A 64 -3.81 17.95 -2.78
CA LEU A 64 -3.12 16.68 -2.99
C LEU A 64 -3.41 16.08 -4.36
N GLU A 65 -4.65 16.18 -4.83
CA GLU A 65 -5.04 15.73 -6.17
C GLU A 65 -4.42 16.58 -7.27
N ARG A 66 -4.32 17.89 -7.07
CA ARG A 66 -3.58 18.78 -7.97
C ARG A 66 -2.11 18.39 -8.06
N GLU A 67 -1.45 18.15 -6.92
CA GLU A 67 -0.04 17.71 -6.92
C GLU A 67 0.12 16.34 -7.60
N PHE A 68 -0.81 15.41 -7.37
CA PHE A 68 -0.83 14.13 -8.08
C PHE A 68 -0.86 14.33 -9.61
N ASN A 69 -1.78 15.14 -10.12
CA ASN A 69 -1.89 15.41 -11.55
C ASN A 69 -0.64 16.11 -12.10
N ALA A 70 -0.07 17.07 -11.34
CA ALA A 70 1.16 17.74 -11.72
C ALA A 70 2.33 16.75 -11.88
N PHE A 71 2.53 15.84 -10.93
CA PHE A 71 3.56 14.80 -11.05
C PHE A 71 3.31 13.86 -12.23
N VAL A 72 2.06 13.50 -12.50
CA VAL A 72 1.69 12.70 -13.68
C VAL A 72 2.03 13.42 -14.98
N ASP A 73 1.72 14.72 -15.09
CA ASP A 73 2.02 15.55 -16.26
C ASP A 73 3.52 15.80 -16.47
N GLU A 74 4.28 15.80 -15.38
CA GLU A 74 5.74 15.88 -15.34
C GLU A 74 6.42 14.55 -15.67
N GLY A 75 5.71 13.42 -15.52
CA GLY A 75 6.29 12.09 -15.67
C GLY A 75 7.04 11.61 -14.43
N ASP A 76 6.79 12.22 -13.27
CA ASP A 76 7.36 11.82 -12.00
C ASP A 76 6.48 10.77 -11.32
N PHE A 77 6.78 9.50 -11.59
CA PHE A 77 6.08 8.39 -10.95
C PHE A 77 6.17 8.43 -9.42
N VAL A 78 7.35 8.76 -8.86
CA VAL A 78 7.55 8.68 -7.39
C VAL A 78 6.73 9.75 -6.69
N GLY A 79 6.72 10.97 -7.22
CA GLY A 79 5.85 12.04 -6.74
C GLY A 79 4.37 11.67 -6.85
N ALA A 80 3.95 11.11 -8.00
CA ALA A 80 2.58 10.69 -8.22
C ALA A 80 2.17 9.56 -7.26
N ASP A 81 3.00 8.54 -7.05
CA ASP A 81 2.72 7.42 -6.15
C ASP A 81 2.66 7.89 -4.68
N MET A 82 3.55 8.79 -4.29
CA MET A 82 3.51 9.45 -2.98
C MET A 82 2.21 10.23 -2.77
N ALA A 83 1.84 11.09 -3.72
CA ALA A 83 0.60 11.88 -3.65
C ALA A 83 -0.63 10.97 -3.60
N ARG A 84 -0.68 9.92 -4.43
CA ARG A 84 -1.71 8.87 -4.41
C ARG A 84 -1.79 8.20 -3.03
N LYS A 85 -0.66 7.92 -2.38
CA LYS A 85 -0.63 7.34 -1.03
C LYS A 85 -1.17 8.30 0.03
N PHE A 86 -0.90 9.60 -0.07
CA PHE A 86 -1.52 10.61 0.79
C PHE A 86 -3.03 10.75 0.54
N LEU A 87 -3.50 10.58 -0.71
CA LEU A 87 -4.92 10.51 -1.06
C LEU A 87 -5.62 9.27 -0.47
N GLN A 88 -4.91 8.17 -0.22
CA GLN A 88 -5.45 7.02 0.54
C GLN A 88 -5.71 7.33 2.04
N GLY A 89 -5.62 8.61 2.46
CA GLY A 89 -5.86 9.06 3.82
C GLY A 89 -7.27 8.85 4.37
N MET A 90 -8.23 8.36 3.55
CA MET A 90 -9.53 7.89 4.02
C MET A 90 -9.40 6.86 5.16
N THR A 91 -8.40 5.96 5.07
CA THR A 91 -8.16 4.91 6.07
C THR A 91 -7.73 5.52 7.41
N ARG A 92 -6.92 6.56 7.36
CA ARG A 92 -6.49 7.31 8.54
C ARG A 92 -7.66 8.07 9.14
N ALA A 93 -8.42 8.82 8.33
CA ALA A 93 -9.61 9.54 8.80
C ALA A 93 -10.64 8.60 9.45
N GLN A 94 -10.91 7.44 8.83
CA GLN A 94 -11.81 6.43 9.38
C GLN A 94 -11.29 5.83 10.69
N ARG A 95 -9.97 5.64 10.83
CA ARG A 95 -9.38 5.24 12.12
C ARG A 95 -9.64 6.28 13.22
N TYR A 96 -9.57 7.57 12.90
CA TYR A 96 -9.89 8.65 13.85
C TYR A 96 -11.39 8.78 14.12
N ALA A 97 -12.25 8.31 13.21
CA ALA A 97 -13.67 8.16 13.48
C ALA A 97 -13.93 7.02 14.48
N ASN A 98 -13.26 5.88 14.28
CA ASN A 98 -13.43 4.68 15.09
C ASN A 98 -12.74 4.77 16.47
N HIS A 99 -11.65 5.53 16.57
CA HIS A 99 -10.89 5.69 17.81
C HIS A 99 -10.59 7.16 18.05
N ALA A 100 -11.17 7.75 19.09
CA ALA A 100 -10.83 9.10 19.53
C ALA A 100 -9.31 9.17 19.81
N GLY A 101 -8.63 10.13 19.17
CA GLY A 101 -7.15 10.23 19.24
C GLY A 101 -6.36 9.27 18.33
N GLY A 102 -7.03 8.33 17.65
CA GLY A 102 -6.43 7.45 16.64
C GLY A 102 -5.54 6.33 17.18
N LEU A 103 -5.62 6.04 18.49
CA LEU A 103 -4.92 4.94 19.17
C LEU A 103 -5.84 3.72 19.25
N LYS A 104 -5.32 2.54 18.87
CA LYS A 104 -6.05 1.26 18.95
C LYS A 104 -5.89 0.56 20.31
N TYR A 105 -4.80 0.86 21.01
CA TYR A 105 -4.44 0.23 22.29
C TYR A 105 -4.15 1.30 23.33
N SER A 106 -4.47 1.00 24.58
CA SER A 106 -4.13 1.84 25.73
C SER A 106 -2.62 1.94 25.86
N ARG A 107 -2.11 3.17 26.05
CA ARG A 107 -0.67 3.40 26.28
C ARG A 107 -0.21 2.88 27.63
N THR A 108 -1.12 2.75 28.59
CA THR A 108 -0.80 2.36 29.97
C THR A 108 -0.90 0.84 30.14
N THR A 109 -1.95 0.24 29.58
CA THR A 109 -2.27 -1.17 29.84
C THR A 109 -2.02 -2.09 28.64
N GLY A 110 -1.77 -1.55 27.44
CA GLY A 110 -1.64 -2.33 26.20
C GLY A 110 -2.94 -2.97 25.71
N ALA A 111 -4.02 -2.88 26.49
CA ALA A 111 -5.32 -3.46 26.16
C ALA A 111 -5.96 -2.75 24.94
N PRO A 112 -6.72 -3.48 24.10
CA PRO A 112 -7.44 -2.89 22.98
C PRO A 112 -8.48 -1.88 23.48
N LEU A 113 -8.50 -0.70 22.86
CA LEU A 113 -9.53 0.31 23.11
C LEU A 113 -10.79 -0.04 22.33
N PRO A 114 -11.98 0.20 22.90
CA PRO A 114 -13.24 -0.03 22.20
C PRO A 114 -13.29 0.80 20.92
N ARG A 115 -13.82 0.19 19.86
CA ARG A 115 -14.17 0.93 18.64
C ARG A 115 -15.43 1.73 18.93
N ALA A 116 -15.48 2.96 18.43
CA ALA A 116 -16.75 3.65 18.28
C ALA A 116 -17.58 2.86 17.26
N SER A 117 -18.56 2.11 17.75
CA SER A 117 -19.45 1.27 16.95
C SER A 117 -20.59 2.08 16.31
N SER A 118 -20.81 3.31 16.78
CA SER A 118 -21.83 4.22 16.25
C SER A 118 -21.35 5.68 16.34
N PRO A 119 -21.79 6.60 15.46
CA PRO A 119 -21.55 8.03 15.62
C PRO A 119 -22.01 8.58 16.98
N SER A 120 -22.95 7.91 17.67
CA SER A 120 -23.40 8.28 19.02
C SER A 120 -22.58 7.67 20.15
N SER A 121 -21.70 6.69 19.89
CA SER A 121 -20.99 5.93 20.93
C SER A 121 -19.76 6.65 21.51
N GLY A 122 -19.79 7.99 21.58
CA GLY A 122 -18.86 8.77 22.40
C GLY A 122 -17.57 9.28 21.74
N ASN A 123 -17.47 9.34 20.41
CA ASN A 123 -16.38 10.08 19.73
C ASN A 123 -16.90 11.38 19.08
N PRO A 124 -16.79 12.52 19.79
CA PRO A 124 -17.11 13.83 19.22
C PRO A 124 -16.33 14.08 17.92
N GLY A 125 -17.04 14.28 16.82
CA GLY A 125 -16.43 14.50 15.49
C GLY A 125 -16.27 13.25 14.63
N ALA A 126 -16.76 12.07 15.03
CA ALA A 126 -16.75 10.88 14.18
C ALA A 126 -17.45 11.10 12.83
N ALA A 127 -18.59 11.79 12.82
CA ALA A 127 -19.31 12.16 11.59
C ALA A 127 -18.44 13.00 10.65
N ASP A 128 -17.75 14.02 11.17
CA ASP A 128 -16.84 14.87 10.40
C ASP A 128 -15.65 14.09 9.84
N LYS A 129 -15.13 13.12 10.59
CA LYS A 129 -14.08 12.22 10.12
C LYS A 129 -14.54 11.30 9.02
N LEU A 130 -15.75 10.74 9.12
CA LEU A 130 -16.34 9.89 8.08
C LEU A 130 -16.62 10.69 6.80
N ALA A 131 -17.17 11.89 6.93
CA ALA A 131 -17.37 12.80 5.81
C ALA A 131 -16.04 13.21 5.15
N SER A 132 -15.01 13.49 5.96
CA SER A 132 -13.63 13.70 5.45
C SER A 132 -13.09 12.47 4.73
N ALA A 133 -13.31 11.27 5.28
CA ALA A 133 -12.88 10.01 4.64
C ALA A 133 -13.56 9.80 3.29
N ALA A 134 -14.84 10.14 3.16
CA ALA A 134 -15.57 10.06 1.89
C ALA A 134 -14.99 10.98 0.81
N ILE A 135 -14.60 12.21 1.18
CA ILE A 135 -13.92 13.15 0.27
C ILE A 135 -12.62 12.54 -0.29
N PHE A 136 -11.77 12.04 0.60
CA PHE A 136 -10.50 11.40 0.22
C PHE A 136 -10.71 10.11 -0.59
N ARG A 137 -11.74 9.33 -0.28
CA ARG A 137 -12.09 8.11 -1.03
C ARG A 137 -12.37 8.44 -2.49
N ALA A 138 -13.19 9.46 -2.75
CA ALA A 138 -13.53 9.86 -4.11
C ALA A 138 -12.28 10.25 -4.93
N ALA A 139 -11.36 11.03 -4.34
CA ALA A 139 -10.10 11.39 -5.00
C ALA A 139 -9.16 10.18 -5.19
N CYS A 140 -9.12 9.26 -4.23
CA CYS A 140 -8.35 8.03 -4.35
C CYS A 140 -8.81 7.17 -5.52
N GLU A 141 -10.13 7.03 -5.72
CA GLU A 141 -10.67 6.29 -6.86
C GLU A 141 -10.35 6.96 -8.20
N ARG A 142 -10.42 8.30 -8.28
CA ARG A 142 -9.96 9.04 -9.48
C ARG A 142 -8.48 8.82 -9.78
N ALA A 143 -7.63 8.89 -8.75
CA ALA A 143 -6.19 8.66 -8.91
C ALA A 143 -5.88 7.22 -9.36
N LYS A 144 -6.63 6.21 -8.88
CA LYS A 144 -6.50 4.81 -9.32
C LYS A 144 -6.94 4.62 -10.77
N ALA A 145 -7.97 5.33 -11.22
CA ALA A 145 -8.48 5.27 -12.58
C ALA A 145 -7.56 5.97 -13.61
N CYS A 146 -6.53 6.69 -13.16
CA CYS A 146 -5.61 7.40 -14.05
C CYS A 146 -4.73 6.44 -14.87
N THR A 147 -5.03 6.33 -16.18
CA THR A 147 -4.27 5.48 -17.11
C THR A 147 -2.81 5.92 -17.24
N ARG A 148 -2.55 7.23 -17.25
CA ARG A 148 -1.17 7.75 -17.37
C ARG A 148 -0.31 7.36 -16.17
N TYR A 149 -0.87 7.35 -14.96
CA TYR A 149 -0.18 6.86 -13.77
C TYR A 149 0.22 5.38 -13.91
N ALA A 150 -0.66 4.54 -14.45
CA ALA A 150 -0.34 3.13 -14.68
C ALA A 150 0.82 2.94 -15.67
N GLN A 151 0.89 3.76 -16.72
CA GLN A 151 2.01 3.77 -17.66
C GLN A 151 3.31 4.21 -16.98
N LEU A 152 3.28 5.32 -16.23
CA LEU A 152 4.44 5.83 -15.49
C LEU A 152 5.00 4.82 -14.51
N ARG A 153 4.11 4.03 -13.87
CA ARG A 153 4.52 2.93 -13.00
C ARG A 153 5.32 1.88 -13.76
N ALA A 154 4.82 1.43 -14.91
CA ALA A 154 5.51 0.43 -15.72
C ALA A 154 6.88 0.93 -16.22
N GLU A 155 6.92 2.18 -16.72
CA GLU A 155 8.15 2.86 -17.16
C GLU A 155 9.17 2.97 -16.00
N TRP A 156 8.71 3.33 -14.80
CA TRP A 156 9.56 3.43 -13.60
C TRP A 156 10.06 2.06 -13.14
N GLU A 157 9.22 1.02 -13.12
CA GLU A 157 9.61 -0.33 -12.71
C GLU A 157 10.68 -0.93 -13.62
N GLU A 158 10.58 -0.70 -14.94
CA GLU A 158 11.62 -1.09 -15.90
C GLU A 158 12.94 -0.35 -15.66
N ARG A 159 12.88 0.98 -15.55
CA ARG A 159 14.05 1.81 -15.27
C ARG A 159 14.72 1.44 -13.93
N LYS A 160 13.91 1.18 -12.90
CA LYS A 160 14.34 0.74 -11.58
C LYS A 160 15.07 -0.60 -11.66
N ARG A 161 14.51 -1.60 -12.35
CA ARG A 161 15.15 -2.90 -12.54
C ARG A 161 16.50 -2.80 -13.26
N GLY A 162 16.59 -1.94 -14.28
CA GLY A 162 17.86 -1.64 -14.95
C GLY A 162 18.89 -1.06 -13.96
N TRP A 163 18.48 -0.02 -13.22
CA TRP A 163 19.32 0.61 -12.23
C TRP A 163 19.78 -0.33 -11.11
N GLU A 164 18.90 -1.20 -10.59
CA GLU A 164 19.24 -2.16 -9.53
C GLU A 164 20.28 -3.18 -10.00
N ARG A 165 20.15 -3.67 -11.24
CA ARG A 165 21.15 -4.56 -11.85
C ARG A 165 22.51 -3.88 -11.98
N ASP A 166 22.51 -2.61 -12.36
CA ASP A 166 23.74 -1.85 -12.61
C ASP A 166 24.37 -1.31 -11.30
N ASN A 167 23.61 -1.29 -10.18
CA ASN A 167 24.03 -0.71 -8.89
C ASN A 167 23.84 -1.68 -7.70
N PRO A 168 24.37 -2.91 -7.72
CA PRO A 168 24.10 -3.92 -6.69
C PRO A 168 24.57 -3.49 -5.29
N ARG A 169 25.71 -2.80 -5.19
CA ARG A 169 26.24 -2.29 -3.91
C ARG A 169 25.30 -1.24 -3.28
N GLU A 170 24.67 -0.43 -4.11
CA GLU A 170 23.73 0.60 -3.68
C GLU A 170 22.44 -0.03 -3.13
N VAL A 171 21.93 -1.04 -3.84
CA VAL A 171 20.75 -1.81 -3.43
C VAL A 171 20.99 -2.48 -2.07
N GLU A 172 22.17 -3.08 -1.89
CA GLU A 172 22.53 -3.70 -0.62
C GLU A 172 22.66 -2.68 0.52
N ARG A 173 23.26 -1.51 0.26
CA ARG A 173 23.34 -0.42 1.23
C ARG A 173 21.95 0.05 1.67
N LEU A 174 21.06 0.33 0.72
CA LEU A 174 19.68 0.77 0.99
C LEU A 174 18.87 -0.30 1.74
N ARG A 175 19.07 -1.58 1.42
CA ARG A 175 18.47 -2.70 2.16
C ARG A 175 18.94 -2.69 3.61
N ARG A 176 20.23 -2.55 3.87
CA ARG A 176 20.79 -2.52 5.22
C ARG A 176 20.26 -1.33 6.03
N GLU A 177 20.26 -0.13 5.45
CA GLU A 177 19.72 1.09 6.08
C GLU A 177 18.25 0.93 6.49
N ARG A 178 17.45 0.27 5.64
CA ARG A 178 16.04 -0.04 5.95
C ARG A 178 15.92 -1.05 7.08
N ASP A 179 16.71 -2.11 7.06
CA ASP A 179 16.65 -3.17 8.07
C ASP A 179 17.10 -2.62 9.45
N GLU A 180 18.15 -1.79 9.47
CA GLU A 180 18.56 -1.02 10.66
C GLU A 180 17.47 -0.06 11.15
N SER A 181 16.81 0.67 10.23
CA SER A 181 15.71 1.58 10.58
C SER A 181 14.52 0.83 11.17
N ARG A 182 14.20 -0.36 10.65
CA ARG A 182 13.17 -1.26 11.20
C ARG A 182 13.56 -1.75 12.58
N ALA A 183 14.80 -2.17 12.78
CA ALA A 183 15.31 -2.60 14.09
C ALA A 183 15.22 -1.48 15.14
N ARG A 184 15.69 -0.26 14.82
CA ARG A 184 15.59 0.91 15.71
C ARG A 184 14.15 1.21 16.11
N LYS A 185 13.19 1.07 15.19
CA LYS A 185 11.77 1.30 15.47
C LYS A 185 11.17 0.20 16.36
N GLY A 186 11.58 -1.05 16.19
CA GLY A 186 11.21 -2.17 17.06
C GLY A 186 11.70 -1.97 18.50
N THR A 187 12.97 -1.60 18.68
CA THR A 187 13.56 -1.37 20.02
C THR A 187 12.99 -0.16 20.75
N ARG A 188 12.44 0.82 20.01
CA ARG A 188 11.81 2.02 20.58
C ARG A 188 10.33 1.80 20.94
N GLY A 189 9.70 0.75 20.40
CA GLY A 189 8.35 0.30 20.77
C GLY A 189 8.33 -0.63 22.00
N GLY A 190 9.47 -1.23 22.34
CA GLY A 190 9.64 -1.97 23.57
C GLY A 190 10.91 -1.53 24.28
N LYS A 191 10.81 -0.64 25.29
CA LYS A 191 11.79 -0.63 26.38
C LYS A 191 11.39 0.20 27.60
N ALA A 192 11.88 -0.33 28.72
CA ALA A 192 12.04 0.25 30.05
C ALA A 192 10.84 0.13 31.00
N VAL A 193 10.52 -1.11 31.40
CA VAL A 193 10.12 -1.31 32.80
C VAL A 193 11.41 -1.20 33.62
N THR A 194 11.71 0.00 34.12
CA THR A 194 12.75 0.16 35.14
C THR A 194 12.25 -0.56 36.39
N ALA A 195 12.79 -1.73 36.66
CA ALA A 195 12.61 -2.42 37.93
C ALA A 195 13.32 -1.62 39.02
N THR A 196 12.60 -0.70 39.66
CA THR A 196 12.97 -0.24 41.00
C THR A 196 12.70 -1.38 41.96
N ALA A 197 13.78 -2.03 42.40
CA ALA A 197 13.74 -3.02 43.46
C ALA A 197 13.15 -2.40 44.74
N SER A 198 12.06 -2.99 45.23
CA SER A 198 11.68 -2.86 46.64
C SER A 198 11.10 -4.19 47.09
N ALA A 199 11.80 -4.77 48.06
CA ALA A 199 11.55 -6.07 48.65
C ALA A 199 10.20 -6.09 49.39
N LYS A 200 9.39 -7.11 49.12
CA LYS A 200 8.59 -7.77 50.17
C LYS A 200 8.23 -9.20 49.78
N ARG A 201 8.53 -10.09 50.72
CA ARG A 201 8.29 -11.54 50.74
C ARG A 201 6.82 -11.89 50.49
N GLY A 202 6.56 -13.03 49.85
CA GLY A 202 5.36 -13.82 50.14
C GLY A 202 4.76 -14.62 48.99
N ARG A 203 5.14 -15.90 48.95
CA ARG A 203 4.33 -17.08 48.54
C ARG A 203 4.06 -17.33 47.04
N ALA A 204 4.37 -18.57 46.68
CA ALA A 204 4.33 -19.16 45.35
C ALA A 204 2.92 -19.35 44.80
N ALA A 205 2.78 -19.11 43.49
CA ALA A 205 1.82 -19.79 42.63
C ALA A 205 2.43 -19.88 41.22
N LYS A 206 2.66 -21.12 40.80
CA LYS A 206 3.09 -21.55 39.48
C LYS A 206 1.93 -21.32 38.50
N VAL A 207 2.16 -20.54 37.44
CA VAL A 207 1.29 -20.51 36.26
C VAL A 207 2.21 -20.63 35.06
N GLU A 208 1.92 -21.66 34.27
CA GLU A 208 2.66 -22.09 33.09
C GLU A 208 2.60 -21.06 31.98
N GLU A 209 3.71 -20.96 31.26
CA GLU A 209 3.86 -20.19 30.03
C GLU A 209 3.08 -20.91 28.92
N ASP A 210 2.09 -20.24 28.35
CA ASP A 210 1.46 -20.64 27.09
C ASP A 210 1.82 -19.60 26.04
N GLU A 211 2.78 -19.96 25.17
CA GLU A 211 3.16 -19.19 24.00
C GLU A 211 2.05 -19.30 22.95
N GLY A 212 1.12 -18.35 22.99
CA GLY A 212 0.06 -18.20 21.99
C GLY A 212 0.48 -17.29 20.83
N GLU A 213 1.13 -17.89 19.84
CA GLU A 213 1.26 -17.38 18.47
C GLU A 213 -0.13 -17.16 17.84
N ALA A 214 -0.41 -15.96 17.30
CA ALA A 214 -1.65 -15.67 16.58
C ALA A 214 -1.42 -14.63 15.47
N ASP A 215 -0.83 -15.14 14.39
CA ASP A 215 -1.33 -15.18 13.01
C ASP A 215 -2.21 -14.04 12.45
N GLU A 216 -1.86 -13.67 11.21
CA GLU A 216 -2.53 -12.74 10.31
C GLU A 216 -3.86 -13.35 9.81
N GLY A 217 -5.01 -12.80 10.18
CA GLY A 217 -6.32 -13.17 9.61
C GLY A 217 -7.09 -11.97 9.08
N HIS A 218 -7.01 -11.75 7.76
CA HIS A 218 -7.85 -10.81 7.01
C HIS A 218 -9.14 -11.56 6.63
N GLU A 219 -10.26 -11.24 7.24
CA GLU A 219 -11.58 -11.70 6.76
C GLU A 219 -12.36 -10.50 6.24
N GLU A 220 -12.52 -10.47 4.91
CA GLU A 220 -13.44 -9.61 4.20
C GLU A 220 -14.83 -10.24 4.25
N GLU A 221 -15.75 -9.64 5.01
CA GLU A 221 -17.16 -10.05 5.03
C GLU A 221 -17.92 -9.34 3.89
N GLN A 222 -18.32 -10.13 2.89
CA GLN A 222 -19.20 -9.70 1.79
C GLN A 222 -20.67 -9.73 2.26
N VAL A 223 -21.32 -8.57 2.21
CA VAL A 223 -22.75 -8.42 2.46
C VAL A 223 -23.52 -8.79 1.18
N LYS A 224 -24.34 -9.84 1.22
CA LYS A 224 -25.25 -10.23 0.13
C LYS A 224 -26.69 -9.86 0.50
N ALA A 225 -27.33 -9.07 -0.36
CA ALA A 225 -28.74 -8.70 -0.28
C ALA A 225 -29.62 -9.92 -0.58
N GLY A 226 -30.70 -10.07 0.19
CA GLY A 226 -31.74 -11.07 -0.03
C GLY A 226 -32.81 -10.59 -1.00
N ALA A 227 -33.26 -11.49 -1.86
CA ALA A 227 -34.57 -11.48 -2.50
C ALA A 227 -34.92 -12.94 -2.85
N ASP A 228 -36.13 -13.33 -2.48
CA ASP A 228 -36.75 -14.65 -2.61
C ASP A 228 -36.91 -15.10 -4.07
N ASP A 229 -36.84 -16.42 -4.33
CA ASP A 229 -37.90 -17.24 -5.01
C ASP A 229 -37.34 -18.59 -5.51
N GLU A 230 -38.06 -19.66 -5.12
CA GLU A 230 -38.25 -21.01 -5.67
C GLU A 230 -37.18 -21.77 -6.52
N ALA A 231 -36.86 -23.01 -6.09
CA ALA A 231 -36.00 -23.99 -6.78
C ALA A 231 -36.73 -24.67 -7.98
N PRO A 232 -36.03 -25.36 -8.93
CA PRO A 232 -35.61 -26.75 -8.66
C PRO A 232 -34.28 -27.22 -9.30
N THR A 233 -33.66 -28.22 -8.66
CA THR A 233 -32.45 -28.99 -9.03
C THR A 233 -32.57 -29.73 -10.38
N PRO A 234 -31.45 -29.97 -11.12
CA PRO A 234 -31.02 -31.35 -11.43
C PRO A 234 -29.46 -31.50 -11.60
N PRO A 235 -28.85 -32.62 -12.07
CA PRO A 235 -28.07 -33.51 -11.22
C PRO A 235 -26.57 -33.65 -11.59
N ALA A 236 -25.83 -34.32 -10.70
CA ALA A 236 -24.39 -34.60 -10.77
C ALA A 236 -23.94 -35.40 -12.02
N ARG A 237 -22.76 -35.07 -12.56
CA ARG A 237 -22.10 -35.89 -13.59
C ARG A 237 -20.56 -35.94 -13.48
N ALA A 238 -20.10 -37.07 -12.96
CA ALA A 238 -18.90 -37.87 -13.26
C ALA A 238 -17.60 -37.20 -13.77
N SER A 239 -16.58 -37.22 -12.90
CA SER A 239 -15.18 -36.95 -13.21
C SER A 239 -14.53 -38.08 -14.03
N LYS A 240 -14.09 -37.78 -15.27
CA LYS A 240 -13.18 -38.65 -16.04
C LYS A 240 -11.73 -38.19 -15.85
N ARG A 241 -10.96 -38.97 -15.08
CA ARG A 241 -9.50 -38.94 -15.04
C ARG A 241 -8.95 -39.42 -16.39
N ARG A 242 -8.13 -38.62 -17.08
CA ARG A 242 -7.28 -39.11 -18.19
C ARG A 242 -5.87 -39.40 -17.66
N ARG A 243 -5.45 -40.65 -17.88
CA ARG A 243 -4.15 -41.22 -17.54
C ARG A 243 -3.16 -40.93 -18.67
N VAL A 244 -1.95 -40.55 -18.30
CA VAL A 244 -0.79 -40.35 -19.17
C VAL A 244 -0.29 -41.70 -19.67
N THR A 245 0.00 -41.83 -20.97
CA THR A 245 0.94 -42.82 -21.50
C THR A 245 1.87 -42.15 -22.51
N ARG A 246 3.16 -42.31 -22.27
CA ARG A 246 4.29 -41.97 -23.14
C ARG A 246 4.58 -43.21 -23.99
N ALA A 247 4.67 -43.06 -25.30
CA ALA A 247 5.18 -44.09 -26.21
C ALA A 247 6.22 -43.48 -27.15
N SER A 248 7.20 -44.29 -27.44
CA SER A 248 8.52 -44.00 -27.98
C SER A 248 8.62 -44.41 -29.45
N ALA A 249 9.45 -43.67 -30.19
CA ALA A 249 10.26 -44.06 -31.35
C ALA A 249 9.64 -44.86 -32.51
N ALA A 250 9.72 -44.29 -33.71
CA ALA A 250 10.32 -44.94 -34.87
C ALA A 250 10.73 -43.86 -35.89
N ALA A 251 12.03 -43.83 -36.21
CA ALA A 251 12.56 -43.15 -37.37
C ALA A 251 12.33 -44.05 -38.58
N ASP A 252 11.87 -43.49 -39.69
CA ASP A 252 11.89 -44.17 -40.98
C ASP A 252 12.41 -43.22 -42.06
N THR A 253 13.20 -43.78 -42.95
CA THR A 253 14.18 -43.16 -43.84
C THR A 253 13.77 -43.51 -45.26
N ALA A 254 13.47 -42.52 -46.10
CA ALA A 254 13.36 -42.71 -47.57
C ALA A 254 13.81 -41.40 -48.24
N ARG A 255 15.02 -41.33 -48.82
CA ARG A 255 15.40 -41.71 -50.20
C ARG A 255 14.57 -41.04 -51.30
N ASP A 256 15.17 -39.99 -51.88
CA ASP A 256 15.62 -39.93 -53.28
C ASP A 256 14.65 -40.42 -54.37
N VAL A 257 14.05 -39.50 -55.15
CA VAL A 257 13.86 -39.62 -56.60
C VAL A 257 13.80 -38.23 -57.24
N LYS A 258 14.56 -38.11 -58.33
CA LYS A 258 14.80 -37.01 -59.27
C LYS A 258 13.85 -37.14 -60.49
N GLN A 259 13.74 -36.05 -61.28
CA GLN A 259 13.07 -35.91 -62.61
C GLN A 259 11.62 -35.41 -62.53
N GLU A 260 11.14 -34.41 -63.28
CA GLU A 260 11.62 -33.62 -64.43
C GLU A 260 11.52 -32.10 -64.17
#